data_AF-A0A1Q3FTE2-F1
#
_entry.id   AF-A0A1Q3FTE2-F1
#
_cell.length_a   1.000
_cell.length_b   1.000
_cell.length_c   1.000
_cell.angle_alpha   90.00
_cell.angle_beta   90.00
_cell.angle_gamma   90.00
#
_symmetry.space_group_name_H-M   'P 1'
#
loop_
_entity.id
_entity.type
_entity.pdbx_description
1 polymer ?
#
loop_
_entity_poly.entity_id
_entity_poly.type
_entity_poly.pdbx_seq_one_letter_code
_entity_poly.pdbx_strand_id
1 'polypeptide(L)'
;DRTEQTAVSVLLQNAITRFKILNLNQRNDDLLDPSESYSIREVLYQHIDFLDAVQYLAVDDPDPQLLRRLSKLDSRQGQDNPYSYWHFSKLLIDVRSLEKQLEELRVVFNDLNEEFHEKRQLEIARNRFVGKWEPARREQLVQSLEIRDRDFRKETELQECYVENGMDAARKIDDHYSWQLAKVEAEINDWMERFDREKDDIDSRLQKARAKKRQWDEMKVEVERRREEVTKLEVSERTLAEDAEHRRMCEKFAVRIQAWWRGVMVRKGLGRFGKGKKKKGKKGAKKGKGKAKKSKK
;
A
#
# COMPACT_ATOMS: atom_id res chain seq x y z
N ASP A 1 61.77 -68.29 32.91
CA ASP A 1 61.10 -69.14 31.91
C ASP A 1 62.05 -69.83 30.95
N ARG A 2 62.53 -69.21 29.85
CA ARG A 2 63.42 -69.91 28.88
C ARG A 2 64.72 -70.44 29.49
N THR A 3 65.32 -69.70 30.42
CA THR A 3 66.55 -70.13 31.13
C THR A 3 66.33 -71.32 32.06
N GLU A 4 65.14 -71.43 32.66
CA GLU A 4 64.78 -72.50 33.59
C GLU A 4 64.40 -73.78 32.82
N GLN A 5 63.67 -73.66 31.71
CA GLN A 5 63.39 -74.77 30.80
C GLN A 5 64.69 -75.40 30.24
N THR A 6 65.68 -74.55 29.92
CA THR A 6 66.98 -75.03 29.44
C THR A 6 67.74 -75.79 30.53
N ALA A 7 67.69 -75.33 31.78
CA ALA A 7 68.34 -75.99 32.91
C ALA A 7 67.74 -77.36 33.24
N VAL A 8 66.40 -77.49 33.20
CA VAL A 8 65.69 -78.75 33.44
C VAL A 8 65.98 -79.76 32.32
N SER A 9 66.01 -79.32 31.06
CA SER A 9 66.35 -80.19 29.92
C SER A 9 67.77 -80.77 30.03
N VAL A 10 68.75 -79.96 30.45
CA VAL A 10 70.14 -80.42 30.68
C VAL A 10 70.22 -81.43 31.82
N LEU A 11 69.48 -81.23 32.91
CA LEU A 11 69.43 -82.19 34.02
C LEU A 11 68.81 -83.53 33.60
N LEU A 12 67.71 -83.50 32.85
CA LEU A 12 67.05 -84.70 32.33
C LEU A 12 67.97 -85.47 31.38
N GLN A 13 68.64 -84.78 30.45
CA GLN A 13 69.57 -85.41 29.52
C GLN A 13 70.75 -86.06 30.24
N ASN A 14 71.27 -85.42 31.29
CA ASN A 14 72.32 -85.98 32.13
C ASN A 14 71.84 -87.24 32.89
N ALA A 15 70.62 -87.24 33.41
CA ALA A 15 70.03 -88.40 34.07
C ALA A 15 69.86 -89.58 33.09
N ILE A 16 69.28 -89.32 31.91
CA ILE A 16 69.12 -90.31 30.82
C ILE A 16 70.47 -90.93 30.44
N THR A 17 71.49 -90.08 30.26
CA THR A 17 72.84 -90.54 29.88
C THR A 17 73.44 -91.44 30.96
N ARG A 18 73.28 -91.09 32.23
CA ARG A 18 73.77 -91.92 33.37
C ARG A 18 73.05 -93.27 33.43
N PHE A 19 71.73 -93.30 33.22
CA PHE A 19 70.99 -94.56 33.19
C PHE A 19 71.35 -95.42 31.97
N LYS A 20 71.56 -94.82 30.79
CA LYS A 20 72.06 -95.51 29.59
C LYS A 20 73.44 -96.14 29.84
N ILE A 21 74.34 -95.44 30.53
CA ILE A 21 75.66 -95.97 30.93
C ILE A 21 75.52 -97.13 31.91
N LEU A 22 74.68 -96.99 32.94
CA LEU A 22 74.43 -98.07 33.91
C LEU A 22 73.88 -99.33 33.22
N ASN A 23 73.01 -99.18 32.21
CA ASN A 23 72.42 -100.28 31.46
C ASN A 23 73.42 -101.06 30.56
N LEU A 24 74.60 -100.50 30.28
CA LEU A 24 75.65 -101.19 29.51
C LEU A 24 76.40 -102.24 30.35
N ASN A 25 76.20 -102.28 31.68
CA ASN A 25 76.86 -103.24 32.54
C ASN A 25 76.19 -104.62 32.45
N GLN A 26 76.91 -105.61 31.89
CA GLN A 26 76.39 -106.96 31.62
C GLN A 26 75.93 -107.71 32.88
N ARG A 27 76.41 -107.33 34.07
CA ARG A 27 75.97 -107.90 35.36
C ARG A 27 74.53 -107.55 35.73
N ASN A 28 73.91 -106.56 35.08
CA ASN A 28 72.55 -106.15 35.38
C ASN A 28 71.49 -107.09 34.82
N ASP A 29 71.84 -107.96 33.87
CA ASP A 29 70.96 -109.02 33.36
C ASP A 29 70.73 -110.10 34.43
N ASP A 30 71.75 -110.40 35.23
CA ASP A 30 71.74 -111.47 36.26
C ASP A 30 71.25 -110.99 37.64
N LEU A 31 71.07 -109.67 37.81
CA LEU A 31 70.55 -109.07 39.04
C LEU A 31 69.03 -109.02 38.96
N LEU A 32 68.40 -110.08 39.44
CA LEU A 32 66.97 -110.12 39.70
C LEU A 32 66.67 -109.47 41.06
N ASP A 33 65.53 -108.76 41.12
CA ASP A 33 64.91 -108.36 42.38
C ASP A 33 64.67 -109.60 43.28
N PRO A 34 64.69 -109.49 44.63
CA PRO A 34 64.31 -110.57 45.56
C PRO A 34 62.95 -111.27 45.28
N SER A 35 62.12 -110.69 44.41
CA SER A 35 60.83 -111.20 43.92
C SER A 35 60.93 -112.02 42.62
N GLU A 36 62.11 -112.08 41.99
CA GLU A 36 62.41 -112.65 40.66
C GLU A 36 61.57 -112.11 39.49
N SER A 37 60.77 -111.07 39.69
CA SER A 37 59.77 -110.63 38.73
C SER A 37 60.29 -109.67 37.65
N TYR A 38 61.43 -109.01 37.87
CA TYR A 38 62.05 -108.11 36.89
C TYR A 38 63.59 -108.09 37.03
N SER A 39 64.28 -107.94 35.90
CA SER A 39 65.72 -107.66 35.86
C SER A 39 65.98 -106.17 36.10
N ILE A 40 67.08 -105.83 36.78
CA ILE A 40 67.53 -104.42 36.93
C ILE A 40 67.64 -103.73 35.56
N ARG A 41 68.02 -104.45 34.49
CA ARG A 41 68.01 -103.91 33.13
C ARG A 41 66.61 -103.41 32.72
N GLU A 42 65.57 -104.17 33.02
CA GLU A 42 64.20 -103.87 32.60
C GLU A 42 63.66 -102.63 33.32
N VAL A 43 64.00 -102.46 34.60
CA VAL A 43 63.71 -101.25 35.38
C VAL A 43 64.48 -100.04 34.85
N LEU A 44 65.75 -100.21 34.48
CA LEU A 44 66.55 -99.15 33.87
C LEU A 44 65.98 -98.70 32.52
N TYR A 45 65.50 -99.63 31.68
CA TYR A 45 64.82 -99.28 30.43
C TYR A 45 63.54 -98.48 30.67
N GLN A 46 62.71 -98.89 31.62
CA GLN A 46 61.48 -98.14 31.95
C GLN A 46 61.80 -96.72 32.44
N HIS A 47 62.85 -96.54 33.24
CA HIS A 47 63.27 -95.20 33.68
C HIS A 47 63.91 -94.37 32.57
N ILE A 48 64.70 -94.98 31.68
CA ILE A 48 65.23 -94.30 30.49
C ILE A 48 64.09 -93.83 29.60
N ASP A 49 63.12 -94.71 29.31
CA ASP A 49 61.94 -94.39 28.48
C ASP A 49 61.07 -93.30 29.14
N PHE A 50 60.89 -93.36 30.46
CA PHE A 50 60.18 -92.32 31.21
C PHE A 50 60.89 -90.97 31.12
N LEU A 51 62.20 -90.93 31.31
CA LEU A 51 62.96 -89.68 31.26
C LEU A 51 63.06 -89.13 29.83
N ASP A 52 63.24 -89.98 28.81
CA ASP A 52 63.19 -89.56 27.40
C ASP A 52 61.80 -88.96 27.08
N ALA A 53 60.70 -89.51 27.63
CA ALA A 53 59.35 -88.95 27.48
C ALA A 53 59.18 -87.59 28.17
N VAL A 54 59.69 -87.43 29.40
CA VAL A 54 59.64 -86.17 30.15
C VAL A 54 60.47 -85.08 29.45
N GLN A 55 61.63 -85.44 28.92
CA GLN A 55 62.48 -84.51 28.17
C GLN A 55 61.79 -84.01 26.89
N TYR A 56 61.07 -84.89 26.18
CA TYR A 56 60.38 -84.54 24.94
C TYR A 56 59.20 -83.57 25.16
N LEU A 57 58.57 -83.58 26.33
CA LEU A 57 57.48 -82.67 26.70
C LEU A 57 57.95 -81.28 27.12
N ALA A 58 59.25 -81.13 27.41
CA ALA A 58 59.87 -79.83 27.64
C ALA A 58 60.16 -79.09 26.31
N VAL A 59 59.94 -79.74 25.16
CA VAL A 59 60.03 -79.14 23.82
C VAL A 59 58.67 -78.56 23.43
N ASP A 60 58.68 -77.42 22.75
CA ASP A 60 57.50 -76.57 22.50
C ASP A 60 56.37 -77.23 21.66
N ASP A 61 56.55 -78.44 21.10
CA ASP A 61 55.54 -79.11 20.26
C ASP A 61 55.63 -80.67 20.28
N PRO A 62 54.96 -81.37 21.21
CA PRO A 62 55.02 -82.84 21.29
C PRO A 62 54.09 -83.55 20.30
N ASP A 63 54.61 -84.57 19.60
CA ASP A 63 53.87 -85.38 18.62
C ASP A 63 52.63 -86.08 19.26
N PRO A 64 51.40 -85.86 18.72
CA PRO A 64 50.17 -86.47 19.23
C PRO A 64 50.15 -88.01 19.20
N GLN A 65 51.02 -88.67 18.41
CA GLN A 65 51.13 -90.13 18.40
C GLN A 65 51.89 -90.69 19.62
N LEU A 66 52.86 -89.94 20.15
CA LEU A 66 53.60 -90.33 21.36
C LEU A 66 52.77 -90.14 22.63
N LEU A 67 51.93 -89.09 22.67
CA LEU A 67 50.94 -88.90 23.73
C LEU A 67 49.96 -90.08 23.82
N ARG A 68 49.56 -90.67 22.68
CA ARG A 68 48.75 -91.90 22.65
C ARG A 68 49.50 -93.15 23.09
N ARG A 69 50.83 -93.23 22.92
CA ARG A 69 51.63 -94.36 23.41
C ARG A 69 51.79 -94.30 24.93
N LEU A 70 52.01 -93.11 25.49
CA LEU A 70 52.13 -92.91 26.94
C LEU A 70 50.81 -93.16 27.68
N SER A 71 49.67 -92.83 27.08
CA SER A 71 48.33 -93.21 27.58
C SER A 71 48.17 -94.72 27.82
N LYS A 72 48.88 -95.57 27.07
CA LYS A 72 48.80 -97.04 27.22
C LYS A 72 49.68 -97.58 28.36
N LEU A 73 50.70 -96.82 28.79
CA LEU A 73 51.56 -97.18 29.92
C LEU A 73 50.89 -96.91 31.27
N ASP A 74 50.13 -95.81 31.37
CA ASP A 74 49.42 -95.38 32.59
C ASP A 74 48.17 -96.24 32.91
N SER A 75 47.57 -96.86 31.88
CA SER A 75 46.41 -97.76 32.04
C SER A 75 46.74 -99.07 32.80
N ARG A 76 48.00 -99.30 33.19
CA ARG A 76 48.43 -100.48 33.97
C ARG A 76 48.39 -100.27 35.49
N GLN A 77 48.21 -99.04 35.98
CA GLN A 77 48.04 -98.74 37.41
C GLN A 77 46.62 -98.20 37.66
N GLY A 78 45.67 -99.09 37.95
CA GLY A 78 44.27 -98.78 38.20
C GLY A 78 43.99 -98.13 39.57
N GLN A 79 44.62 -97.00 39.88
CA GLN A 79 44.23 -96.13 40.99
C GLN A 79 44.14 -94.69 40.50
N ASP A 80 43.00 -94.05 40.78
CA ASP A 80 42.80 -92.61 40.66
C ASP A 80 43.75 -91.88 41.61
N ASN A 81 45.00 -91.74 41.18
CA ASN A 81 45.99 -90.94 41.85
C ASN A 81 45.72 -89.47 41.50
N PRO A 82 45.41 -88.59 42.45
CA PRO A 82 45.33 -87.14 42.20
C PRO A 82 46.67 -86.55 41.73
N TYR A 83 47.76 -87.32 41.79
CA TYR A 83 49.05 -87.04 41.18
C TYR A 83 49.29 -87.81 39.86
N SER A 84 48.24 -88.37 39.25
CA SER A 84 48.33 -89.03 37.94
C SER A 84 48.76 -88.01 36.88
N TYR A 85 49.72 -88.45 36.07
CA TYR A 85 50.29 -87.72 34.94
C TYR A 85 49.20 -87.16 34.01
N TRP A 86 48.10 -87.89 33.83
CA TRP A 86 46.95 -87.44 33.03
C TRP A 86 46.23 -86.23 33.62
N HIS A 87 46.11 -86.13 34.94
CA HIS A 87 45.45 -85.01 35.60
C HIS A 87 46.26 -83.73 35.47
N PHE A 88 47.58 -83.80 35.68
CA PHE A 88 48.49 -82.68 35.45
C PHE A 88 48.55 -82.26 33.98
N SER A 89 48.59 -83.21 33.05
CA SER A 89 48.55 -82.91 31.61
C SER A 89 47.26 -82.18 31.22
N LYS A 90 46.11 -82.62 31.74
CA LYS A 90 44.82 -81.95 31.51
C LYS A 90 44.79 -80.54 32.09
N LEU A 91 45.24 -80.34 33.33
CA LEU A 91 45.33 -79.02 33.94
C LEU A 91 46.27 -78.09 33.17
N LEU A 92 47.39 -78.58 32.65
CA LEU A 92 48.30 -77.81 31.79
C LEU A 92 47.65 -77.41 30.46
N ILE A 93 46.88 -78.29 29.84
CA ILE A 93 46.11 -77.98 28.62
C ILE A 93 45.03 -76.93 28.91
N ASP A 94 44.31 -77.07 30.02
CA ASP A 94 43.27 -76.14 30.44
C ASP A 94 43.87 -74.75 30.77
N VAL A 95 45.01 -74.71 31.47
CA VAL A 95 45.75 -73.45 31.73
C VAL A 95 46.18 -72.79 30.42
N ARG A 96 46.79 -73.54 29.49
CA ARG A 96 47.17 -73.00 28.17
C ARG A 96 45.97 -72.51 27.36
N SER A 97 44.85 -73.22 27.43
CA SER A 97 43.59 -72.80 26.78
C SER A 97 43.05 -71.51 27.39
N LEU A 98 43.06 -71.39 28.72
CA LEU A 98 42.64 -70.19 29.44
C LEU A 98 43.59 -69.01 29.18
N GLU A 99 44.90 -69.25 29.10
CA GLU A 99 45.89 -68.24 28.72
C GLU A 99 45.64 -67.72 27.30
N LYS A 100 45.33 -68.61 26.35
CA LYS A 100 44.95 -68.22 24.99
C LYS A 100 43.68 -67.38 24.97
N GLN A 101 42.65 -67.79 25.72
CA GLN A 101 41.39 -67.03 25.85
C GLN A 101 41.62 -65.65 26.50
N LEU A 102 42.48 -65.57 27.52
CA LEU A 102 42.87 -64.30 28.12
C LEU A 102 43.58 -63.39 27.12
N GLU A 103 44.41 -63.96 26.24
CA GLU A 103 45.08 -63.20 25.21
C GLU A 103 44.11 -62.71 24.11
N GLU A 104 43.20 -63.57 23.67
CA GLU A 104 42.12 -63.18 22.73
C GLU A 104 41.24 -62.06 23.34
N LEU A 105 40.87 -62.18 24.62
CA LEU A 105 40.13 -61.14 25.34
C LEU A 105 40.94 -59.84 25.50
N ARG A 106 42.27 -59.92 25.69
CA ARG A 106 43.14 -58.74 25.73
C ARG A 106 43.15 -58.00 24.40
N VAL A 107 43.24 -58.72 23.28
CA VAL A 107 43.18 -58.13 21.93
C VAL A 107 41.84 -57.42 21.73
N VAL A 108 40.72 -58.12 21.98
CA VAL A 108 39.37 -57.53 21.85
C VAL A 108 39.18 -56.31 22.77
N PHE A 109 39.73 -56.35 23.98
CA PHE A 109 39.69 -55.21 24.90
C PHE A 109 40.46 -54.01 24.35
N ASN A 110 41.67 -54.23 23.81
CA ASN A 110 42.46 -53.17 23.20
C ASN A 110 41.77 -52.57 21.98
N ASP A 111 41.25 -53.40 21.07
CA ASP A 111 40.51 -52.95 19.89
C ASP A 111 39.28 -52.10 20.28
N LEU A 112 38.49 -52.58 21.25
CA LEU A 112 37.31 -51.84 21.72
C LEU A 112 37.70 -50.53 22.40
N ASN A 113 38.82 -50.51 23.13
CA ASN A 113 39.33 -49.31 23.76
C ASN A 113 39.84 -48.29 22.74
N GLU A 114 40.52 -48.74 21.68
CA GLU A 114 40.92 -47.91 20.54
C GLU A 114 39.69 -47.30 19.84
N GLU A 115 38.69 -48.12 19.50
CA GLU A 115 37.44 -47.63 18.92
C GLU A 115 36.74 -46.61 19.82
N PHE A 116 36.71 -46.85 21.14
CA PHE A 116 36.10 -45.93 22.09
C PHE A 116 36.87 -44.60 22.13
N HIS A 117 38.20 -44.64 22.14
CA HIS A 117 39.03 -43.46 22.08
C HIS A 117 38.80 -42.67 20.79
N GLU A 118 38.74 -43.32 19.63
CA GLU A 118 38.45 -42.68 18.35
C GLU A 118 37.08 -42.00 18.34
N LYS A 119 36.03 -42.73 18.75
CA LYS A 119 34.65 -42.19 18.86
C LYS A 119 34.62 -40.96 19.79
N ARG A 120 35.32 -41.03 20.92
CA ARG A 120 35.41 -39.91 21.88
C ARG A 120 36.13 -38.70 21.27
N GLN A 121 37.21 -38.89 20.53
CA GLN A 121 37.92 -37.79 19.87
C GLN A 121 37.07 -37.14 18.78
N LEU A 122 36.34 -37.95 17.99
CA LEU A 122 35.39 -37.45 17.01
C LEU A 122 34.26 -36.64 17.65
N GLU A 123 33.73 -37.10 18.79
CA GLU A 123 32.70 -36.37 19.53
C GLU A 123 33.23 -35.02 20.06
N ILE A 124 34.43 -35.00 20.62
CA ILE A 124 35.09 -33.76 21.07
C ILE A 124 35.29 -32.79 19.90
N ALA A 125 35.77 -33.27 18.76
CA ALA A 125 35.98 -32.46 17.57
C ALA A 125 34.64 -31.89 17.04
N ARG A 126 33.58 -32.72 16.99
CA ARG A 126 32.24 -32.31 16.60
C ARG A 126 31.69 -31.22 17.53
N ASN A 127 31.79 -31.41 18.84
CA ASN A 127 31.30 -30.44 19.83
C ASN A 127 32.06 -29.11 19.73
N ARG A 128 33.39 -29.16 19.51
CA ARG A 128 34.20 -27.95 19.26
C ARG A 128 33.80 -27.25 17.97
N PHE A 129 33.53 -27.99 16.91
CA PHE A 129 33.09 -27.44 15.63
C PHE A 129 31.74 -26.75 15.78
N VAL A 130 30.73 -27.46 16.32
CA VAL A 130 29.38 -26.93 16.52
C VAL A 130 29.41 -25.71 17.43
N GLY A 131 30.17 -25.77 18.53
CA GLY A 131 30.33 -24.66 19.47
C GLY A 131 30.90 -23.38 18.88
N LYS A 132 31.67 -23.46 17.78
CA LYS A 132 32.17 -22.28 17.05
C LYS A 132 31.31 -21.91 15.85
N TRP A 133 30.81 -22.91 15.12
CA TRP A 133 30.02 -22.72 13.90
C TRP A 133 28.68 -22.06 14.20
N GLU A 134 28.00 -22.47 15.27
CA GLU A 134 26.71 -21.90 15.61
C GLU A 134 26.77 -20.40 15.98
N PRO A 135 27.66 -19.94 16.88
CA PRO A 135 27.82 -18.50 17.13
C PRO A 135 28.18 -17.70 15.88
N ALA A 136 29.14 -18.19 15.07
CA ALA A 136 29.56 -17.50 13.85
C ALA A 136 28.39 -17.37 12.85
N ARG A 137 27.59 -18.43 12.69
CA ARG A 137 26.39 -18.39 11.85
C ARG A 137 25.34 -17.42 12.39
N ARG A 138 25.12 -17.39 13.71
CA ARG A 138 24.20 -16.44 14.35
C ARG A 138 24.66 -15.01 14.16
N GLU A 139 25.94 -14.73 14.36
CA GLU A 139 26.53 -13.41 14.15
C GLU A 139 26.38 -12.93 12.70
N GLN A 140 26.71 -13.78 11.73
CA GLN A 140 26.52 -13.47 10.31
C GLN A 140 25.05 -13.17 9.98
N LEU A 141 24.12 -13.96 10.53
CA LEU A 141 22.69 -13.74 10.33
C LEU A 141 22.24 -12.39 10.92
N VAL A 142 22.66 -12.08 12.14
CA VAL A 142 22.35 -10.80 12.79
C VAL A 142 22.88 -9.63 11.96
N GLN A 143 24.14 -9.67 11.54
CA GLN A 143 24.72 -8.62 10.69
C GLN A 143 23.96 -8.47 9.38
N SER A 144 23.57 -9.57 8.73
CA SER A 144 22.79 -9.52 7.49
C SER A 144 21.41 -8.90 7.71
N LEU A 145 20.75 -9.20 8.83
CA LEU A 145 19.46 -8.61 9.18
C LEU A 145 19.60 -7.12 9.51
N GLU A 146 20.63 -6.71 10.24
CA GLU A 146 20.90 -5.31 10.57
C GLU A 146 21.17 -4.45 9.33
N ILE A 147 21.94 -4.97 8.36
CA ILE A 147 22.17 -4.28 7.09
C ILE A 147 20.84 -4.11 6.36
N ARG A 148 20.05 -5.18 6.24
CA ARG A 148 18.76 -5.13 5.57
C ARG A 148 17.78 -4.17 6.25
N ASP A 149 17.72 -4.19 7.57
CA ASP A 149 16.87 -3.27 8.35
C ASP A 149 17.29 -1.82 8.13
N ARG A 150 18.60 -1.54 8.13
CA ARG A 150 19.13 -0.20 7.83
C ARG A 150 18.75 0.26 6.43
N ASP A 151 18.82 -0.62 5.43
CA ASP A 151 18.46 -0.29 4.05
C ASP A 151 16.96 -0.03 3.93
N PHE A 152 16.11 -0.81 4.60
CA PHE A 152 14.67 -0.56 4.65
C PHE A 152 14.32 0.76 5.35
N ARG A 153 15.01 1.12 6.42
CA ARG A 153 14.81 2.42 7.08
C ARG A 153 15.14 3.58 6.16
N LYS A 154 16.28 3.52 5.46
CA LYS A 154 16.67 4.56 4.48
C LYS A 154 15.66 4.68 3.34
N GLU A 155 15.18 3.55 2.83
CA GLU A 155 14.14 3.57 1.78
C GLU A 155 12.85 4.20 2.31
N THR A 156 12.45 3.85 3.54
CA THR A 156 11.26 4.43 4.18
C THR A 156 11.41 5.94 4.35
N GLU A 157 12.55 6.41 4.87
CA GLU A 157 12.85 7.84 5.03
C GLU A 157 12.84 8.58 3.68
N LEU A 158 13.38 7.96 2.62
CA LEU A 158 13.36 8.53 1.28
C LEU A 158 11.93 8.66 0.73
N GLN A 159 11.11 7.62 0.91
CA GLN A 159 9.71 7.63 0.49
C GLN A 159 8.89 8.65 1.29
N GLU A 160 9.10 8.76 2.60
CA GLU A 160 8.46 9.78 3.45
C GLU A 160 8.82 11.19 2.96
N CYS A 161 10.10 11.46 2.69
CA CYS A 161 10.54 12.72 2.12
C CYS A 161 9.93 13.00 0.75
N TYR A 162 9.79 11.97 -0.11
CA TYR A 162 9.12 12.11 -1.40
C TYR A 162 7.64 12.49 -1.25
N VAL A 163 6.94 11.82 -0.33
CA VAL A 163 5.53 12.11 -0.02
C VAL A 163 5.38 13.52 0.54
N GLU A 164 6.20 13.92 1.51
CA GLU A 164 6.18 15.26 2.12
C GLU A 164 6.39 16.35 1.07
N ASN A 165 7.42 16.19 0.22
CA ASN A 165 7.66 17.09 -0.91
C ASN A 165 6.47 17.15 -1.88
N GLY A 166 5.84 16.00 -2.15
CA GLY A 166 4.63 15.92 -2.97
C GLY A 166 3.45 16.68 -2.35
N MET A 167 3.25 16.54 -1.04
CA MET A 167 2.20 17.27 -0.31
C MET A 167 2.45 18.78 -0.28
N ASP A 168 3.69 19.19 -0.08
CA ASP A 168 4.07 20.61 -0.10
C ASP A 168 3.92 21.23 -1.50
N ALA A 169 4.28 20.49 -2.55
CA ALA A 169 4.03 20.91 -3.92
C ALA A 169 2.53 21.04 -4.20
N ALA A 170 1.72 20.05 -3.79
CA ALA A 170 0.27 20.10 -3.92
C ALA A 170 -0.34 21.30 -3.18
N ARG A 171 0.11 21.59 -1.96
CA ARG A 171 -0.34 22.77 -1.18
C ARG A 171 -0.03 24.07 -1.91
N LYS A 172 1.18 24.23 -2.43
CA LYS A 172 1.58 25.43 -3.20
C LYS A 172 0.75 25.60 -4.47
N ILE A 173 0.41 24.49 -5.14
CA ILE A 173 -0.46 24.51 -6.32
C ILE A 173 -1.86 24.98 -5.92
N ASP A 174 -2.42 24.44 -4.84
CA ASP A 174 -3.74 24.81 -4.32
C ASP A 174 -3.80 26.28 -3.88
N ASP A 175 -2.78 26.76 -3.18
CA ASP A 175 -2.63 28.17 -2.79
C ASP A 175 -2.61 29.08 -4.03
N HIS A 176 -1.89 28.69 -5.09
CA HIS A 176 -1.83 29.46 -6.33
C HIS A 176 -3.19 29.54 -7.02
N TYR A 177 -3.89 28.40 -7.15
CA TYR A 177 -5.21 28.38 -7.79
C TYR A 177 -6.26 29.12 -6.97
N SER A 178 -6.22 28.98 -5.64
CA SER A 178 -7.09 29.74 -4.73
C SER A 178 -6.88 31.24 -4.88
N TRP A 179 -5.62 31.69 -4.96
CA TRP A 179 -5.31 33.09 -5.21
C TRP A 179 -5.80 33.59 -6.59
N GLN A 180 -5.59 32.81 -7.66
CA GLN A 180 -6.07 33.16 -9.00
C GLN A 180 -7.60 33.25 -9.04
N LEU A 181 -8.28 32.30 -8.40
CA LEU A 181 -9.73 32.28 -8.33
C LEU A 181 -10.26 33.51 -7.61
N ALA A 182 -9.70 33.85 -6.45
CA ALA A 182 -10.05 35.07 -5.71
C ALA A 182 -9.79 36.35 -6.53
N LYS A 183 -8.71 36.37 -7.33
CA LYS A 183 -8.41 37.49 -8.22
C LYS A 183 -9.48 37.63 -9.32
N VAL A 184 -9.84 36.54 -9.99
CA VAL A 184 -10.87 36.55 -11.04
C VAL A 184 -12.24 36.91 -10.46
N GLU A 185 -12.59 36.41 -9.29
CA GLU A 185 -13.82 36.79 -8.58
C GLU A 185 -13.86 38.29 -8.27
N ALA A 186 -12.74 38.87 -7.81
CA ALA A 186 -12.64 40.30 -7.58
C ALA A 186 -12.82 41.12 -8.87
N GLU A 187 -12.22 40.68 -9.98
CA GLU A 187 -12.41 41.32 -11.29
C GLU A 187 -13.86 41.22 -11.76
N ILE A 188 -14.52 40.07 -11.60
CA ILE A 188 -15.94 39.90 -11.93
C ILE A 188 -16.79 40.86 -11.10
N ASN A 189 -16.53 40.98 -9.79
CA ASN A 189 -17.27 41.88 -8.91
C ASN A 189 -17.11 43.35 -9.31
N ASP A 190 -15.91 43.80 -9.66
CA ASP A 190 -15.67 45.17 -10.17
C ASP A 190 -16.44 45.41 -11.48
N TRP A 191 -16.43 44.44 -12.41
CA TRP A 191 -17.22 44.54 -13.64
C TRP A 191 -18.72 44.59 -13.40
N MET A 192 -19.25 43.79 -12.47
CA MET A 192 -20.66 43.84 -12.09
C MET A 192 -21.03 45.19 -11.49
N GLU A 193 -20.22 45.73 -10.57
CA GLU A 193 -20.47 47.05 -9.97
C GLU A 193 -20.39 48.19 -10.99
N ARG A 194 -19.48 48.11 -11.97
CA ARG A 194 -19.43 49.06 -13.09
C ARG A 194 -20.68 48.97 -13.94
N PHE A 195 -21.10 47.76 -14.30
CA PHE A 195 -22.30 47.54 -15.10
C PHE A 195 -23.55 48.10 -14.41
N ASP A 196 -23.73 47.84 -13.12
CA ASP A 196 -24.88 48.35 -12.37
C ASP A 196 -24.87 49.89 -12.30
N ARG A 197 -23.70 50.52 -12.09
CA ARG A 197 -23.57 51.98 -12.14
C ARG A 197 -23.92 52.56 -13.51
N GLU A 198 -23.44 51.96 -14.59
CA GLU A 198 -23.73 52.41 -15.96
C GLU A 198 -25.21 52.25 -16.29
N LYS A 199 -25.80 51.12 -15.89
CA LYS A 199 -27.23 50.86 -16.04
C LYS A 199 -28.06 51.93 -15.31
N ASP A 200 -27.73 52.24 -14.06
CA ASP A 200 -28.41 53.27 -13.28
C ASP A 200 -28.25 54.67 -13.90
N ASP A 201 -27.07 55.02 -14.45
CA ASP A 201 -26.89 56.28 -15.18
C ASP A 201 -27.80 56.36 -16.41
N ILE A 202 -27.81 55.29 -17.23
CA ILE A 202 -28.65 55.21 -18.43
C ILE A 202 -30.13 55.31 -18.07
N ASP A 203 -30.58 54.58 -17.07
CA ASP A 203 -31.97 54.63 -16.59
C ASP A 203 -32.33 56.04 -16.10
N SER A 204 -31.44 56.69 -15.35
CA SER A 204 -31.64 58.07 -14.91
C SER A 204 -31.77 59.05 -16.08
N ARG A 205 -30.97 58.86 -17.14
CA ARG A 205 -30.99 59.69 -18.36
C ARG A 205 -32.26 59.45 -19.16
N LEU A 206 -32.70 58.20 -19.27
CA LEU A 206 -33.97 57.83 -19.89
C LEU A 206 -35.16 58.45 -19.15
N GLN A 207 -35.17 58.40 -17.81
CA GLN A 207 -36.24 59.03 -17.01
C GLN A 207 -36.27 60.55 -17.23
N LYS A 208 -35.10 61.22 -17.22
CA LYS A 208 -35.00 62.65 -17.53
C LYS A 208 -35.49 62.98 -18.95
N ALA A 209 -35.13 62.17 -19.94
CA ALA A 209 -35.57 62.34 -21.32
C ALA A 209 -37.09 62.15 -21.47
N ARG A 210 -37.67 61.14 -20.81
CA ARG A 210 -39.12 60.91 -20.75
C ARG A 210 -39.85 62.07 -20.08
N ALA A 211 -39.33 62.60 -18.98
CA ALA A 211 -39.89 63.77 -18.30
C ALA A 211 -39.88 65.01 -19.20
N LYS A 212 -38.75 65.30 -19.87
CA LYS A 212 -38.66 66.40 -20.85
C LYS A 212 -39.64 66.21 -22.01
N LYS A 213 -39.77 64.98 -22.52
CA LYS A 213 -40.72 64.68 -23.61
C LYS A 213 -42.16 64.98 -23.19
N ARG A 214 -42.58 64.56 -21.99
CA ARG A 214 -43.90 64.88 -21.42
C ARG A 214 -44.11 66.40 -21.32
N GLN A 215 -43.13 67.15 -20.79
CA GLN A 215 -43.20 68.61 -20.71
C GLN A 215 -43.35 69.27 -22.08
N TRP A 216 -42.63 68.78 -23.10
CA TRP A 216 -42.76 69.27 -24.47
C TRP A 216 -44.14 68.96 -25.06
N ASP A 217 -44.67 67.77 -24.82
CA ASP A 217 -45.99 67.38 -25.30
C ASP A 217 -47.09 68.22 -24.62
N GLU A 218 -46.99 68.48 -23.32
CA GLU A 218 -47.86 69.42 -22.58
C GLU A 218 -47.78 70.85 -23.16
N MET A 219 -46.57 71.36 -23.39
CA MET A 219 -46.37 72.68 -23.98
C MET A 219 -46.95 72.76 -25.40
N LYS A 220 -46.83 71.70 -26.19
CA LYS A 220 -47.41 71.63 -27.53
C LYS A 220 -48.94 71.70 -27.46
N VAL A 221 -49.57 70.95 -26.56
CA VAL A 221 -51.02 71.02 -26.33
C VAL A 221 -51.44 72.43 -25.91
N GLU A 222 -50.73 73.07 -25.00
CA GLU A 222 -51.03 74.44 -24.55
C GLU A 222 -50.86 75.48 -25.68
N VAL A 223 -49.85 75.33 -26.54
CA VAL A 223 -49.66 76.20 -27.70
C VAL A 223 -50.80 76.03 -28.71
N GLU A 224 -51.21 74.81 -29.02
CA GLU A 224 -52.36 74.56 -29.89
C GLU A 224 -53.64 75.15 -29.29
N ARG A 225 -53.88 74.95 -27.99
CA ARG A 225 -55.00 75.56 -27.27
C ARG A 225 -55.02 77.09 -27.39
N ARG A 226 -53.87 77.75 -27.19
CA ARG A 226 -53.76 79.22 -27.35
C ARG A 226 -53.92 79.66 -28.81
N ARG A 227 -53.44 78.90 -29.79
CA ARG A 227 -53.68 79.18 -31.22
C ARG A 227 -55.16 79.14 -31.55
N GLU A 228 -55.89 78.15 -31.03
CA GLU A 228 -57.35 78.08 -31.17
C GLU A 228 -58.06 79.27 -30.52
N GLU A 229 -57.58 79.74 -29.36
CA GLU A 229 -58.12 80.94 -28.72
C GLU A 229 -57.88 82.20 -29.54
N VAL A 230 -56.66 82.40 -30.05
CA VAL A 230 -56.31 83.55 -30.89
C VAL A 230 -57.15 83.55 -32.17
N THR A 231 -57.29 82.42 -32.85
CA THR A 231 -58.11 82.34 -34.06
C THR A 231 -59.58 82.66 -33.79
N LYS A 232 -60.14 82.21 -32.66
CA LYS A 232 -61.50 82.58 -32.22
C LYS A 232 -61.64 84.09 -31.99
N LEU A 233 -60.65 84.70 -31.31
CA LEU A 233 -60.64 86.14 -31.05
C LEU A 233 -60.51 86.96 -32.34
N GLU A 234 -59.64 86.55 -33.28
CA GLU A 234 -59.50 87.20 -34.59
C GLU A 234 -60.81 87.16 -35.40
N VAL A 235 -61.52 86.03 -35.39
CA VAL A 235 -62.85 85.93 -36.02
C VAL A 235 -63.86 86.84 -35.34
N SER A 236 -63.86 86.88 -34.00
CA SER A 236 -64.72 87.80 -33.24
C SER A 236 -64.41 89.28 -33.53
N GLU A 237 -63.13 89.64 -33.68
CA GLU A 237 -62.72 91.01 -34.00
C GLU A 237 -63.17 91.40 -35.41
N ARG A 238 -62.98 90.51 -36.40
CA ARG A 238 -63.43 90.75 -37.78
C ARG A 238 -64.94 90.94 -37.85
N THR A 239 -65.72 90.08 -37.20
CA THR A 239 -67.18 90.19 -37.17
C THR A 239 -67.64 91.49 -36.48
N LEU A 240 -67.02 91.88 -35.37
CA LEU A 240 -67.30 93.16 -34.70
C LEU A 240 -66.93 94.37 -35.57
N ALA A 241 -65.84 94.29 -36.33
CA ALA A 241 -65.40 95.33 -37.26
C ALA A 241 -66.39 95.46 -38.43
N GLU A 242 -66.80 94.35 -39.04
CA GLU A 242 -67.82 94.31 -40.09
C GLU A 242 -69.16 94.88 -39.59
N ASP A 243 -69.60 94.48 -38.40
CA ASP A 243 -70.81 95.01 -37.76
C ASP A 243 -70.70 96.51 -37.44
N ALA A 244 -69.52 96.99 -37.05
CA ALA A 244 -69.28 98.41 -36.82
C ALA A 244 -69.30 99.21 -38.13
N GLU A 245 -68.70 98.69 -39.20
CA GLU A 245 -68.77 99.30 -40.54
C GLU A 245 -70.18 99.32 -41.10
N HIS A 246 -70.90 98.20 -40.98
CA HIS A 246 -72.30 98.10 -41.39
C HIS A 246 -73.18 99.11 -40.63
N ARG A 247 -73.02 99.21 -39.29
CA ARG A 247 -73.71 100.23 -38.48
C ARG A 247 -73.38 101.65 -38.95
N ARG A 248 -72.11 101.97 -39.16
CA ARG A 248 -71.69 103.29 -39.70
C ARG A 248 -72.31 103.57 -41.08
N MET A 249 -72.42 102.55 -41.93
CA MET A 249 -73.05 102.67 -43.26
C MET A 249 -74.56 102.90 -43.14
N CYS A 250 -75.25 102.12 -42.30
CA CYS A 250 -76.67 102.30 -41.99
C CYS A 250 -76.95 103.69 -41.42
N GLU A 251 -76.13 104.17 -40.48
CA GLU A 251 -76.24 105.54 -39.92
C GLU A 251 -76.10 106.59 -41.02
N LYS A 252 -75.10 106.49 -41.91
CA LYS A 252 -74.93 107.41 -43.05
C LYS A 252 -76.16 107.41 -43.98
N PHE A 253 -76.71 106.24 -44.33
CA PHE A 253 -77.91 106.17 -45.16
C PHE A 253 -79.16 106.66 -44.44
N ALA A 254 -79.33 106.35 -43.16
CA ALA A 254 -80.42 106.84 -42.34
C ALA A 254 -80.43 108.37 -42.30
N VAL A 255 -79.26 109.00 -42.10
CA VAL A 255 -79.10 110.47 -42.18
C VAL A 255 -79.50 111.01 -43.57
N ARG A 256 -79.09 110.35 -44.66
CA ARG A 256 -79.47 110.75 -46.03
C ARG A 256 -80.97 110.63 -46.29
N ILE A 257 -81.60 109.52 -45.87
CA ILE A 257 -83.05 109.30 -45.99
C ILE A 257 -83.79 110.34 -45.15
N GLN A 258 -83.33 110.60 -43.92
CA GLN A 258 -83.91 111.60 -43.05
C GLN A 258 -83.83 113.00 -43.66
N ALA A 259 -82.68 113.40 -44.20
CA ALA A 259 -82.50 114.67 -44.90
C ALA A 259 -83.35 114.76 -46.17
N TRP A 260 -83.42 113.69 -46.97
CA TRP A 260 -84.28 113.59 -48.15
C TRP A 260 -85.75 113.75 -47.78
N TRP A 261 -86.23 113.01 -46.78
CA TRP A 261 -87.61 113.08 -46.31
C TRP A 261 -87.95 114.47 -45.77
N ARG A 262 -87.07 115.08 -44.97
CA ARG A 262 -87.22 116.48 -44.51
C ARG A 262 -87.32 117.44 -45.69
N GLY A 263 -86.47 117.29 -46.71
CA GLY A 263 -86.53 118.08 -47.95
C GLY A 263 -87.80 117.84 -48.78
N VAL A 264 -88.30 116.61 -48.86
CA VAL A 264 -89.58 116.26 -49.52
C VAL A 264 -90.76 116.87 -48.76
N MET A 265 -90.78 116.79 -47.43
CA MET A 265 -91.81 117.42 -46.60
C MET A 265 -91.88 118.94 -46.86
N VAL A 266 -90.73 119.60 -47.03
CA VAL A 266 -90.66 121.03 -47.38
C VAL A 266 -91.16 121.29 -48.82
N ARG A 267 -90.66 120.54 -49.83
CA ARG A 267 -91.04 120.76 -51.24
C ARG A 267 -92.49 120.41 -51.57
N LYS A 268 -93.02 119.34 -50.99
CA LYS A 268 -94.42 118.91 -51.18
C LYS A 268 -95.39 119.55 -50.20
N GLY A 269 -94.89 120.31 -49.21
CA GLY A 269 -95.72 120.95 -48.19
C GLY A 269 -96.50 119.93 -47.34
N LEU A 270 -95.82 118.88 -46.88
CA LEU A 270 -96.41 117.90 -45.96
C LEU A 270 -96.11 118.30 -44.51
N GLY A 271 -97.06 118.08 -43.60
CA GLY A 271 -96.95 118.46 -42.19
C GLY A 271 -96.97 119.98 -41.95
N ARG A 272 -96.21 120.45 -40.95
CA ARG A 272 -96.13 121.88 -40.54
C ARG A 272 -95.62 122.83 -41.63
N PHE A 273 -95.05 122.30 -42.72
CA PHE A 273 -94.52 123.05 -43.86
C PHE A 273 -95.50 123.13 -45.05
N GLY A 274 -96.68 122.53 -44.92
CA GLY A 274 -97.76 122.69 -45.89
C GLY A 274 -98.28 124.12 -45.91
N LYS A 275 -98.29 124.74 -47.09
CA LYS A 275 -98.97 126.01 -47.33
C LYS A 275 -100.46 125.82 -47.03
N GLY A 276 -100.84 126.17 -45.80
CA GLY A 276 -102.22 126.26 -45.37
C GLY A 276 -102.96 127.31 -46.20
N LYS A 277 -103.57 126.88 -47.31
CA LYS A 277 -104.65 127.62 -47.95
C LYS A 277 -105.89 127.48 -47.06
N LYS A 278 -106.12 128.46 -46.18
CA LYS A 278 -107.47 128.80 -45.73
C LYS A 278 -108.30 129.21 -46.96
N LYS A 279 -109.47 128.60 -47.09
CA LYS A 279 -110.41 128.76 -48.20
C LYS A 279 -111.79 129.13 -47.63
N LYS A 280 -112.37 130.26 -48.05
CA LYS A 280 -113.82 130.54 -48.20
C LYS A 280 -113.99 131.95 -48.82
N GLY A 281 -114.82 132.25 -49.82
CA GLY A 281 -115.59 131.49 -50.82
C GLY A 281 -115.29 132.12 -52.21
N LYS A 282 -115.96 131.95 -53.35
CA LYS A 282 -117.20 131.37 -53.92
C LYS A 282 -116.79 131.18 -55.41
N LYS A 283 -117.20 130.21 -56.24
CA LYS A 283 -118.56 129.85 -56.69
C LYS A 283 -118.38 128.78 -57.79
N GLY A 284 -119.33 127.84 -57.88
CA GLY A 284 -119.67 127.07 -59.09
C GLY A 284 -118.76 125.89 -59.44
N ALA A 285 -119.19 124.78 -60.03
CA ALA A 285 -120.47 124.08 -60.14
C ALA A 285 -120.18 122.79 -60.93
N LYS A 286 -120.96 121.73 -60.63
CA LYS A 286 -121.30 120.58 -61.49
C LYS A 286 -120.33 119.39 -61.68
N LYS A 287 -120.95 118.21 -61.45
CA LYS A 287 -120.76 116.86 -62.03
C LYS A 287 -119.42 116.15 -61.72
N GLY A 288 -119.37 114.90 -61.25
CA GLY A 288 -120.37 113.86 -61.06
C GLY A 288 -119.76 112.49 -61.43
N LYS A 289 -120.00 111.47 -60.60
CA LYS A 289 -119.80 110.01 -60.82
C LYS A 289 -118.34 109.56 -61.10
N GLY A 290 -117.80 108.50 -60.53
CA GLY A 290 -118.29 107.42 -59.66
C GLY A 290 -117.29 106.25 -59.74
N LYS A 291 -117.33 105.36 -58.73
CA LYS A 291 -117.04 103.89 -58.74
C LYS A 291 -115.79 103.38 -59.52
N ALA A 292 -115.01 102.39 -59.10
CA ALA A 292 -114.93 101.47 -57.96
C ALA A 292 -113.81 100.44 -58.31
N LYS A 293 -113.42 99.60 -57.33
CA LYS A 293 -112.81 98.26 -57.50
C LYS A 293 -111.35 98.23 -58.02
N LYS A 294 -110.48 97.27 -57.67
CA LYS A 294 -110.60 96.06 -56.85
C LYS A 294 -109.19 95.59 -56.48
N SER A 295 -109.15 94.89 -55.35
CA SER A 295 -108.21 93.84 -54.94
C SER A 295 -107.83 92.82 -56.03
N LYS A 296 -106.62 92.26 -55.89
CA LYS A 296 -106.20 90.84 -56.01
C LYS A 296 -104.70 90.85 -56.32
N LYS A 297 -103.84 89.96 -55.84
CA LYS A 297 -103.92 88.77 -54.99
C LYS A 297 -102.48 88.53 -54.54
#